data_AF-A0A2S0PYZ3-F1
#
_entry.id   AF-A0A2S0PYZ3-F1
#
_cell.length_a   1.000
_cell.length_b   1.000
_cell.length_c   1.000
_cell.angle_alpha   90.00
_cell.angle_beta   90.00
_cell.angle_gamma   90.00
#
_symmetry.space_group_name_H-M   'P 1'
#
loop_
_entity.id
_entity.type
_entity.pdbx_description
1 polymer ?
#
loop_
_entity_poly.entity_id
_entity_poly.type
_entity_poly.pdbx_seq_one_letter_code
_entity_poly.pdbx_strand_id
1 'polypeptide(L)'
;MVTKIEEIYRDIDTLPEEAQSLLLDFIQLLKKRYQQTENQHIENEKTFSSTQKPKPHPLDTFIETHGVWEDERTAEEIVKEIYDSRTISNYDISL
;
A
#
# COMPACT_ATOMS: atom_id res chain seq x y z
N MET A 1 1.82 -14.21 -23.43
CA MET A 1 1.60 -13.22 -24.52
C MET A 1 2.59 -12.11 -24.29
N VAL A 2 3.63 -11.99 -25.13
CA VAL A 2 4.65 -10.93 -24.99
C VAL A 2 4.09 -9.72 -25.72
N THR A 3 3.57 -8.74 -24.98
CA THR A 3 3.15 -7.47 -25.57
C THR A 3 4.39 -6.74 -26.09
N LYS A 4 4.37 -6.32 -27.35
CA LYS A 4 5.50 -5.58 -27.91
C LYS A 4 5.42 -4.14 -27.40
N ILE A 5 6.54 -3.57 -26.99
CA ILE A 5 6.60 -2.18 -26.49
C ILE A 5 5.98 -1.19 -27.49
N GLU A 6 6.13 -1.45 -28.78
CA GLU A 6 5.57 -0.66 -29.89
C GLU A 6 4.04 -0.66 -29.92
N GLU A 7 3.40 -1.75 -29.51
CA GLU A 7 1.95 -1.85 -29.42
C GLU A 7 1.44 -0.98 -28.27
N ILE A 8 2.16 -0.98 -27.14
CA ILE A 8 1.83 -0.16 -25.97
C ILE A 8 1.89 1.33 -26.31
N TYR A 9 2.90 1.78 -27.07
CA TYR A 9 2.98 3.18 -27.49
C TYR A 9 1.80 3.59 -28.37
N ARG A 10 1.43 2.74 -29.35
CA ARG A 10 0.26 3.00 -30.18
C ARG A 10 -1.02 3.06 -29.36
N ASP A 11 -1.18 2.13 -28.42
CA ASP A 11 -2.37 2.09 -27.57
C ASP A 11 -2.48 3.37 -26.74
N ILE A 12 -1.37 3.85 -26.16
CA ILE A 12 -1.32 5.10 -25.40
C ILE A 12 -1.68 6.31 -26.27
N ASP A 13 -1.14 6.41 -27.49
CA ASP A 13 -1.42 7.51 -28.41
C ASP A 13 -2.87 7.52 -28.90
N THR A 14 -3.53 6.35 -28.95
CA THR A 14 -4.95 6.24 -29.31
C THR A 14 -5.92 6.51 -28.16
N LEU A 15 -5.43 6.68 -26.92
CA LEU A 15 -6.27 7.01 -25.78
C LEU A 15 -6.81 8.46 -25.86
N PRO A 16 -7.99 8.73 -25.27
CA PRO A 16 -8.49 10.10 -25.09
C PRO A 16 -7.53 10.98 -24.28
N GLU A 17 -7.54 12.30 -24.51
CA GLU A 17 -6.64 13.27 -23.86
C GLU A 17 -6.74 13.24 -22.32
N GLU A 18 -7.94 13.01 -21.79
CA GLU A 18 -8.17 12.89 -20.34
C GLU A 18 -7.46 11.66 -19.76
N ALA A 19 -7.48 10.54 -20.49
CA ALA A 19 -6.84 9.30 -20.05
C ALA A 19 -5.31 9.39 -20.13
N GLN A 20 -4.79 10.05 -21.17
CA GLN A 20 -3.36 10.33 -21.29
C GLN A 20 -2.85 11.21 -20.14
N SER A 21 -3.64 12.23 -19.76
CA SER A 21 -3.35 13.11 -18.62
C SER A 21 -3.32 12.34 -17.30
N LEU A 22 -4.30 11.46 -17.07
CA LEU A 22 -4.35 10.57 -15.90
C LEU A 22 -3.14 9.63 -15.81
N LEU A 23 -2.68 9.10 -16.95
CA LEU A 23 -1.49 8.27 -17.04
C LEU A 23 -0.24 9.05 -16.63
N LEU A 24 -0.12 10.30 -17.07
CA LEU A 24 0.97 11.19 -16.69
C LEU A 24 0.96 11.47 -15.18
N ASP A 25 -0.20 11.79 -14.61
CA ASP A 25 -0.36 12.03 -13.18
C ASP A 25 0.01 10.79 -12.35
N PHE A 26 -0.41 9.61 -12.82
CA PHE A 26 -0.06 8.34 -12.19
C PHE A 26 1.45 8.08 -12.24
N ILE A 27 2.10 8.32 -13.38
CA ILE A 27 3.57 8.22 -13.51
C ILE A 27 4.26 9.19 -12.55
N GLN A 28 3.78 10.43 -12.43
CA GLN A 28 4.34 11.40 -11.48
C GLN A 28 4.19 10.94 -10.03
N LEU A 29 3.04 10.37 -9.67
CA LEU A 29 2.81 9.81 -8.33
C LEU A 29 3.77 8.66 -8.03
N LEU A 30 3.97 7.76 -9.00
CA LEU A 30 4.95 6.68 -8.89
C LEU A 30 6.36 7.25 -8.73
N LYS A 31 6.79 8.18 -9.60
CA LYS A 31 8.11 8.82 -9.49
C LYS A 31 8.31 9.45 -8.12
N LYS A 32 7.32 10.18 -7.59
CA LYS A 32 7.42 10.79 -6.25
C LYS A 32 7.60 9.75 -5.14
N ARG A 33 6.90 8.61 -5.21
CA ARG A 33 7.00 7.54 -4.20
C ARG A 33 8.31 6.75 -4.29
N TYR A 34 8.79 6.47 -5.50
CA TYR A 34 10.00 5.65 -5.71
C TYR A 34 11.31 6.47 -5.71
N GLN A 35 11.27 7.79 -5.98
CA GLN A 35 12.44 8.69 -5.83
C GLN A 35 12.95 8.77 -4.38
N GLN A 36 12.10 8.53 -3.38
CA GLN A 36 12.52 8.43 -1.97
C GLN A 36 13.33 7.16 -1.68
N THR A 37 13.20 6.11 -2.48
CA THR A 37 13.93 4.85 -2.29
C THR A 37 15.33 4.93 -2.90
N GLU A 38 15.50 5.62 -4.03
CA GLU A 38 16.81 5.76 -4.70
C GLU A 38 17.79 6.65 -3.90
N ASN A 39 17.31 7.72 -3.25
CA ASN A 39 18.15 8.56 -2.40
C ASN A 39 18.60 7.85 -1.10
N GLN A 40 17.88 6.82 -0.64
CA GLN A 40 18.31 6.01 0.50
C GLN A 40 19.31 4.92 0.09
N HIS A 41 19.36 4.53 -1.19
CA HIS A 41 20.25 3.47 -1.64
C HIS A 41 21.68 3.98 -1.93
N ILE A 42 21.86 5.24 -2.30
CA ILE A 42 23.17 5.83 -2.63
C ILE A 42 23.95 6.23 -1.36
N GLU A 43 23.28 6.59 -0.26
CA GLU A 43 23.95 6.96 1.00
C GLU A 43 24.35 5.75 1.87
N ASN A 44 23.71 4.59 1.66
CA ASN A 44 23.95 3.38 2.45
C ASN A 44 25.23 2.60 2.06
N GLU A 45 25.84 2.86 0.91
CA GLU A 45 27.04 2.11 0.49
C GLU A 45 28.37 2.69 0.98
N LYS A 46 28.37 3.87 1.64
CA LYS A 46 29.62 4.54 2.06
C LYS A 46 29.88 4.64 3.56
N THR A 47 29.04 4.04 4.41
CA THR A 47 29.19 4.24 5.86
C THR A 47 28.92 2.99 6.70
N PHE A 48 29.47 1.83 6.30
CA PHE A 48 29.61 0.69 7.22
C PHE A 48 30.82 0.85 8.15
N SER A 49 30.90 2.00 8.84
CA SER A 49 31.73 2.16 10.02
C SER A 49 31.16 3.29 10.89
N SER A 50 30.14 2.98 11.69
CA SER A 50 29.94 3.52 13.04
C SER A 50 28.51 3.29 13.51
N THR A 51 28.36 2.32 14.41
CA THR A 51 27.51 2.36 15.61
C THR A 51 26.37 3.39 15.64
N GLN A 52 25.31 3.18 14.87
CA GLN A 52 24.00 3.79 15.14
C GLN A 52 22.94 2.70 15.11
N LYS A 53 22.28 2.47 16.25
CA LYS A 53 21.11 1.58 16.33
C LYS A 53 20.13 2.00 15.23
N PRO A 54 19.70 1.08 14.35
CA PRO A 54 18.68 1.40 13.37
C PRO A 54 17.43 1.84 14.11
N LYS A 55 16.85 2.97 13.66
CA LYS A 55 15.58 3.46 14.18
C LYS A 55 14.55 2.34 13.97
N PRO A 56 13.85 1.87 15.02
CA PRO A 56 12.89 0.78 14.87
C PRO A 56 11.86 1.16 13.81
N HIS A 57 11.55 0.22 12.93
CA HIS A 57 10.53 0.42 11.91
C HIS A 57 9.22 0.76 12.62
N PRO A 58 8.32 1.60 12.06
CA PRO A 58 7.05 1.92 12.70
C PRO A 58 6.23 0.66 13.08
N LEU A 59 6.41 -0.45 12.35
CA LEU A 59 5.82 -1.75 12.72
C LEU A 59 6.44 -2.33 14.01
N ASP A 60 7.74 -2.19 14.21
CA ASP A 60 8.41 -2.68 15.43
C ASP A 60 7.90 -1.91 16.66
N THR A 61 7.77 -0.58 16.54
CA THR A 61 7.18 0.27 17.59
C THR A 61 5.73 -0.10 17.86
N PHE A 62 4.96 -0.42 16.81
CA PHE A 62 3.56 -0.80 16.94
C PHE A 62 3.40 -2.15 17.66
N ILE A 63 4.17 -3.17 17.28
CA ILE A 63 4.16 -4.50 17.91
C ILE A 63 4.66 -4.42 19.36
N GLU A 64 5.64 -3.56 19.66
CA GLU A 64 6.09 -3.31 21.03
C GLU A 64 5.01 -2.62 21.89
N THR A 65 4.30 -1.64 21.32
CA THR A 65 3.29 -0.84 22.05
C THR A 65 2.00 -1.60 22.29
N HIS A 66 1.52 -2.35 21.29
CA HIS A 66 0.21 -3.00 21.31
C HIS A 66 0.28 -4.52 21.49
N GLY A 67 1.48 -5.09 21.52
CA GLY A 67 1.68 -6.54 21.54
C GLY A 67 1.35 -7.18 20.20
N VAL A 68 1.76 -8.45 20.05
CA VAL A 68 1.21 -9.30 18.99
C VAL A 68 -0.25 -9.50 19.33
N TRP A 69 -1.14 -9.24 18.37
CA TRP A 69 -2.57 -9.54 18.48
C TRP A 69 -2.74 -11.07 18.50
N GLU A 70 -2.39 -11.69 19.62
CA GLU A 70 -2.67 -13.09 19.92
C GLU A 70 -4.16 -13.15 20.28
N ASP A 71 -5.02 -13.20 19.27
CA ASP A 71 -6.41 -13.57 19.47
C ASP A 71 -6.45 -15.10 19.63
N GLU A 72 -6.73 -15.57 20.85
CA GLU A 72 -6.83 -17.00 21.16
C GLU A 72 -8.04 -17.66 20.49
N ARG A 73 -8.97 -16.87 19.94
CA ARG A 73 -10.20 -17.34 19.32
C ARG A 73 -9.94 -17.87 17.91
N THR A 74 -10.67 -18.91 17.54
CA THR A 74 -10.60 -19.43 16.17
C THR A 74 -11.32 -18.48 15.21
N ALA A 75 -11.00 -18.58 13.91
CA ALA A 75 -11.63 -17.76 12.89
C ALA A 75 -13.17 -17.92 12.90
N GLU A 76 -13.67 -19.11 13.21
CA GLU A 76 -15.10 -19.41 13.31
C GLU A 76 -15.77 -18.67 14.47
N GLU A 77 -15.09 -18.55 15.60
CA GLU A 77 -15.61 -17.86 16.79
C GLU A 77 -15.69 -16.35 16.56
N ILE A 78 -14.67 -15.77 15.91
CA ILE A 78 -14.66 -14.36 15.50
C ILE A 78 -15.79 -14.08 14.51
N VAL A 79 -15.95 -14.93 13.50
CA VAL A 79 -17.04 -14.81 12.52
C VAL A 79 -18.39 -14.87 13.23
N LYS A 80 -18.57 -15.82 14.16
CA LYS A 80 -19.80 -15.97 14.93
C LYS A 80 -20.11 -14.72 15.77
N GLU A 81 -19.13 -14.18 16.49
CA GLU A 81 -19.30 -12.95 17.28
C GLU A 81 -19.71 -11.76 16.41
N ILE A 82 -19.12 -11.61 15.22
CA ILE A 82 -19.49 -10.54 14.27
C ILE A 82 -20.95 -10.69 13.84
N TYR A 83 -21.41 -11.90 13.53
CA TYR A 83 -22.81 -12.12 13.15
C TYR A 83 -23.78 -11.94 14.32
N ASP A 84 -23.40 -12.38 15.52
CA ASP A 84 -24.19 -12.20 16.74
C ASP A 84 -24.29 -10.72 17.16
N SER A 85 -23.23 -9.94 16.91
CA SER A 85 -23.15 -8.50 17.22
C SER A 85 -23.78 -7.61 16.15
N ARG A 86 -24.08 -8.14 14.96
CA ARG A 86 -24.76 -7.38 13.90
C ARG A 86 -26.21 -7.13 14.30
N THR A 87 -26.47 -5.93 14.83
CA THR A 87 -27.83 -5.40 14.87
C THR A 87 -28.22 -4.98 13.45
N ILE A 88 -29.33 -5.51 12.92
CA ILE A 88 -29.93 -4.97 11.69
C ILE A 88 -30.36 -3.53 12.02
N SER A 89 -29.65 -2.57 11.46
CA SER A 89 -30.03 -1.18 11.52
C SER A 89 -31.23 -0.96 10.58
N ASN A 90 -32.43 -0.87 11.15
CA ASN A 90 -33.66 -0.54 10.42
C ASN A 90 -33.75 0.97 10.10
N TYR A 91 -32.71 1.55 9.50
CA TYR A 91 -32.91 2.84 8.83
C TYR A 91 -33.55 2.53 7.48
N ASP A 92 -34.87 2.68 7.41
CA ASP A 92 -35.59 2.76 6.14
C ASP A 92 -35.01 3.94 5.35
N ILE A 93 -34.13 3.63 4.39
CA ILE A 93 -33.70 4.59 3.38
C ILE A 93 -34.93 4.85 2.52
N SER A 94 -35.67 5.91 2.87
CA SER A 94 -36.78 6.40 2.05
C SER A 94 -36.20 6.89 0.72
N LEU A 95 -36.53 6.17 -0.35
CA LEU A 95 -36.11 6.49 -1.73
C LEU A 95 -36.98 7.61 -2.32
#